data_AF-A0A538CYQ4-F1
#
_entry.id   AF-A0A538CYQ4-F1
#
_cell.length_a   1.000
_cell.length_b   1.000
_cell.length_c   1.000
_cell.angle_alpha   90.00
_cell.angle_beta   90.00
_cell.angle_gamma   90.00
#
_symmetry.space_group_name_H-M   'P 1'
#
loop_
_entity.id
_entity.type
_entity.pdbx_description
1 polymer ?
#
loop_
_entity_poly.entity_id
_entity_poly.type
_entity_poly.pdbx_seq_one_letter_code
_entity_poly.pdbx_strand_id
1 'polypeptide(L)'
;MDISRAERRTKRRERVIAAVGQSEANAALDLFELVELAWHDCYREITPPEEVIDEILLLSRGELSRLIAAAHLAVNDWRDTRVAADRWRGSSKSTE
;
A
#
# COMPACT_ATOMS: atom_id res chain seq x y z
N MET A 1 5.25 -20.84 0.95
CA MET A 1 4.86 -20.94 -0.46
C MET A 1 5.01 -19.56 -1.04
N ASP A 2 5.95 -19.36 -1.96
CA ASP A 2 6.09 -18.09 -2.65
C ASP A 2 4.92 -17.94 -3.62
N ILE A 3 3.95 -17.11 -3.23
CA ILE A 3 2.82 -16.73 -4.08
C ILE A 3 3.39 -15.94 -5.26
N SER A 4 2.96 -16.22 -6.49
CA SER A 4 3.38 -15.45 -7.66
C SER A 4 2.86 -14.00 -7.59
N ARG A 5 3.49 -13.08 -8.33
CA ARG A 5 3.00 -11.69 -8.42
C ARG A 5 1.54 -11.61 -8.90
N ALA A 6 1.18 -12.41 -9.90
CA ALA A 6 -0.18 -12.46 -10.44
C ALA A 6 -1.21 -12.92 -9.40
N GLU A 7 -0.86 -13.89 -8.56
CA GLU A 7 -1.71 -14.32 -7.46
C GLU A 7 -1.81 -13.26 -6.36
N ARG A 8 -0.72 -12.57 -6.01
CA ARG A 8 -0.78 -11.42 -5.08
C ARG A 8 -1.67 -10.31 -5.62
N ARG A 9 -1.55 -9.96 -6.90
CA ARG A 9 -2.42 -8.99 -7.59
C ARG A 9 -3.89 -9.39 -7.47
N THR A 10 -4.19 -10.66 -7.72
CA THR A 10 -5.55 -11.21 -7.62
C THR A 10 -6.08 -11.11 -6.19
N LYS A 11 -5.29 -11.54 -5.20
CA LYS A 11 -5.67 -11.50 -3.78
C LYS A 11 -5.92 -10.08 -3.26
N ARG A 12 -5.13 -9.10 -3.72
CA ARG A 12 -5.27 -7.70 -3.28
C ARG A 12 -6.42 -6.98 -3.95
N ARG A 13 -6.93 -7.47 -5.10
CA ARG A 13 -7.87 -6.74 -5.96
C ARG A 13 -9.11 -6.23 -5.24
N GLU A 14 -9.81 -7.08 -4.50
CA GLU A 14 -11.04 -6.68 -3.80
C GLU A 14 -10.77 -5.58 -2.76
N ARG A 15 -9.70 -5.72 -1.98
CA ARG A 15 -9.27 -4.72 -0.99
C ARG A 15 -8.87 -3.40 -1.66
N VAL A 16 -8.21 -3.44 -2.82
CA VAL A 16 -7.85 -2.24 -3.58
C VAL A 16 -9.10 -1.54 -4.11
N ILE A 17 -10.04 -2.28 -4.71
CA ILE A 17 -11.31 -1.71 -5.18
C ILE A 17 -12.06 -1.04 -4.03
N ALA A 18 -12.10 -1.66 -2.85
CA ALA A 18 -12.75 -1.08 -1.68
C ALA A 18 -12.08 0.23 -1.21
N ALA A 19 -10.76 0.36 -1.38
CA ALA A 19 -10.00 1.52 -0.94
C ALA A 19 -10.05 2.70 -1.92
N VAL A 20 -9.85 2.45 -3.22
CA VAL A 20 -9.68 3.52 -4.24
C VAL A 20 -10.78 3.55 -5.32
N GLY A 21 -11.75 2.64 -5.23
CA GLY A 21 -12.82 2.52 -6.22
C GLY A 21 -12.41 1.71 -7.46
N GLN A 22 -13.43 1.26 -8.20
CA GLN A 22 -13.27 0.37 -9.35
C GLN A 22 -12.47 1.00 -10.50
N SER A 23 -12.60 2.32 -10.70
CA SER A 23 -11.92 3.04 -11.79
C SER A 23 -10.40 3.09 -11.61
N GLU A 24 -9.94 3.29 -10.37
CA GLU A 24 -8.52 3.44 -10.06
C GLU A 24 -7.84 2.11 -9.69
N ALA A 25 -8.62 1.03 -9.50
CA ALA A 25 -8.12 -0.22 -8.97
C ALA A 25 -6.96 -0.83 -9.77
N ASN A 26 -6.99 -0.73 -11.10
CA ASN A 26 -5.91 -1.26 -11.93
C ASN A 26 -4.63 -0.44 -11.77
N ALA A 27 -4.72 0.90 -11.75
CA ALA A 27 -3.57 1.78 -11.55
C ALA A 27 -2.94 1.57 -10.17
N ALA A 28 -3.76 1.40 -9.13
CA ALA A 28 -3.30 1.09 -7.78
C ALA A 28 -2.60 -0.29 -7.70
N LEU A 29 -3.12 -1.30 -8.40
CA LEU A 29 -2.47 -2.62 -8.45
C LEU A 29 -1.14 -2.57 -9.21
N ASP A 30 -1.05 -1.79 -10.29
CA ASP A 30 0.20 -1.59 -11.03
C ASP A 30 1.24 -0.89 -10.17
N LEU A 31 0.83 0.11 -9.39
CA LEU A 31 1.70 0.74 -8.38
C LEU A 31 2.20 -0.27 -7.35
N PHE A 32 1.37 -1.19 -6.86
CA PHE A 32 1.85 -2.21 -5.92
C PHE A 32 2.86 -3.18 -6.55
N GLU A 33 2.74 -3.49 -7.83
CA GLU A 33 3.76 -4.26 -8.53
C GLU A 33 5.09 -3.49 -8.64
N LEU A 34 5.03 -2.17 -8.88
CA LEU A 34 6.23 -1.32 -8.84
C LEU A 34 6.84 -1.26 -7.44
N VAL A 35 6.01 -1.20 -6.38
CA VAL A 35 6.48 -1.28 -4.99
C VAL A 35 7.17 -2.62 -4.75
N GLU A 36 6.63 -3.75 -5.20
CA GLU A 36 7.30 -5.05 -5.05
C GLU A 36 8.68 -5.09 -5.71
N LEU A 37 8.80 -4.52 -6.91
CA LEU A 37 10.08 -4.44 -7.61
C LEU A 37 11.08 -3.59 -6.83
N ALA A 38 10.67 -2.41 -6.37
CA ALA A 38 11.54 -1.52 -5.59
C ALA A 38 11.86 -2.10 -4.19
N TRP A 39 10.93 -2.82 -3.58
CA TRP A 39 11.10 -3.42 -2.25
C TRP A 39 12.23 -4.43 -2.21
N HIS A 40 12.37 -5.22 -3.27
CA HIS A 40 13.48 -6.15 -3.41
C HIS A 40 14.83 -5.45 -3.39
N ASP A 41 14.93 -4.29 -4.05
CA ASP A 41 16.18 -3.54 -4.12
C ASP A 41 16.48 -2.81 -2.81
N CYS A 42 15.45 -2.28 -2.13
CA CYS A 42 15.60 -1.57 -0.86
C CYS A 42 15.83 -2.49 0.34
N TYR A 43 15.15 -3.65 0.38
CA TYR A 43 15.04 -4.49 1.58
C TYR A 43 15.42 -5.96 1.38
N ARG A 44 15.79 -6.38 0.15
CA ARG A 44 16.14 -7.78 -0.20
C ARG A 44 15.00 -8.79 0.00
N GLU A 45 13.76 -8.31 0.05
CA GLU A 45 12.55 -9.12 0.20
C GLU A 45 11.72 -9.09 -1.09
N ILE A 46 11.06 -10.19 -1.44
CA ILE A 46 10.34 -10.32 -2.72
C ILE A 46 9.11 -9.39 -2.81
N THR A 47 8.50 -9.07 -1.66
CA THR A 47 7.28 -8.26 -1.57
C THR A 47 7.24 -7.59 -0.19
N PRO A 48 6.66 -6.39 -0.06
CA PRO A 48 6.39 -5.83 1.25
C PRO A 48 5.45 -6.72 2.07
N PRO A 49 5.54 -6.68 3.40
CA PRO A 49 4.53 -7.25 4.28
C PRO A 49 3.13 -6.70 3.95
N GLU A 50 2.10 -7.51 4.14
CA GLU A 50 0.72 -7.08 3.83
C GLU A 50 0.27 -5.90 4.70
N GLU A 51 0.82 -5.76 5.91
CA GLU A 51 0.58 -4.63 6.79
C GLU A 51 1.03 -3.31 6.16
N VAL A 52 2.16 -3.31 5.44
CA VAL A 52 2.66 -2.12 4.74
C VAL A 52 1.73 -1.77 3.57
N ILE A 53 1.19 -2.78 2.87
CA ILE A 53 0.17 -2.57 1.82
C ILE A 53 -1.09 -1.92 2.41
N ASP A 54 -1.55 -2.41 3.56
CA ASP A 54 -2.72 -1.86 4.25
C ASP A 54 -2.49 -0.42 4.72
N GLU A 55 -1.28 -0.10 5.18
CA GLU A 55 -0.91 1.27 5.56
C GLU A 55 -0.85 2.21 4.36
N ILE A 56 -0.31 1.77 3.22
CA ILE A 56 -0.33 2.53 1.96
C ILE A 56 -1.78 2.83 1.53
N LEU A 57 -2.66 1.82 1.58
CA LEU A 57 -4.08 1.98 1.26
C LEU A 57 -4.77 2.94 2.24
N LEU A 58 -4.52 2.81 3.55
CA LEU A 58 -5.08 3.70 4.56
C LEU A 58 -4.68 5.16 4.32
N LEU A 59 -3.40 5.40 4.05
CA LEU A 59 -2.86 6.75 3.83
C LEU A 59 -3.30 7.36 2.49
N SER A 60 -3.71 6.52 1.52
CA SER A 60 -4.26 7.00 0.26
C SER A 60 -5.56 7.78 0.41
N ARG A 61 -6.37 7.44 1.43
CA ARG A 61 -7.72 8.01 1.62
C ARG A 61 -8.59 7.94 0.35
N GLY A 62 -8.37 6.93 -0.49
CA GLY A 62 -9.07 6.73 -1.76
C GLY A 62 -8.58 7.59 -2.92
N GLU A 63 -7.54 8.40 -2.75
CA GLU A 63 -6.97 9.21 -3.82
C GLU A 63 -5.68 8.58 -4.37
N LEU A 64 -5.60 8.40 -5.69
CA LEU A 64 -4.43 7.82 -6.36
C LEU A 64 -3.13 8.63 -6.11
N SER A 65 -3.22 9.96 -6.07
CA SER A 65 -2.06 10.82 -5.79
C SER A 65 -1.47 10.56 -4.41
N ARG A 66 -2.32 10.39 -3.39
CA ARG A 66 -1.91 10.05 -2.02
C ARG A 66 -1.44 8.60 -1.92
N LEU A 67 -2.02 7.69 -2.68
CA LEU A 67 -1.54 6.31 -2.80
C LEU A 67 -0.09 6.28 -3.29
N ILE A 68 0.22 7.04 -4.36
CA ILE A 68 1.58 7.18 -4.89
C ILE A 68 2.52 7.77 -3.82
N ALA A 69 2.10 8.82 -3.12
CA ALA A 69 2.90 9.42 -2.06
C ALA A 69 3.20 8.44 -0.91
N ALA A 70 2.21 7.66 -0.49
CA ALA A 70 2.37 6.65 0.56
C ALA A 70 3.24 5.47 0.12
N ALA A 71 3.10 5.02 -1.14
CA ALA A 71 3.97 4.01 -1.73
C ALA A 71 5.43 4.48 -1.81
N HIS A 72 5.65 5.72 -2.25
CA HIS A 72 6.98 6.32 -2.28
C HIS A 72 7.60 6.40 -0.88
N LEU A 73 6.82 6.79 0.14
CA LEU A 73 7.27 6.79 1.52
C LEU A 73 7.68 5.38 1.98
N ALA A 74 6.84 4.36 1.70
CA ALA A 74 7.10 2.99 2.12
C ALA A 74 8.39 2.40 1.52
N VAL A 75 8.65 2.68 0.24
CA VAL A 75 9.87 2.24 -0.44
C VAL A 75 11.11 2.91 0.16
N ASN A 76 11.04 4.21 0.50
CA ASN A 76 12.16 4.93 1.12
C ASN A 76 12.40 4.52 2.58
N ASP A 77 11.33 4.51 3.39
CA ASP A 77 11.36 4.01 4.77
C ASP A 77 9.95 3.57 5.22
N TRP A 78 9.73 2.26 5.28
CA TRP A 78 8.44 1.71 5.71
C TRP A 78 8.09 2.03 7.16
N ARG A 79 9.08 2.32 8.01
CA ARG A 79 8.82 2.71 9.41
C ARG A 79 8.12 4.07 9.48
N ASP A 80 8.44 4.98 8.56
CA ASP A 80 7.77 6.27 8.45
C ASP A 80 6.33 6.13 7.97
N THR A 81 6.08 5.19 7.03
CA THR A 81 4.72 4.81 6.62
C THR A 81 3.90 4.33 7.81
N ARG A 82 4.48 3.48 8.67
CA ARG A 82 3.81 3.00 9.88
C ARG A 82 3.50 4.11 10.87
N VAL A 83 4.48 4.99 11.13
CA VAL A 83 4.28 6.16 12.00
C VAL A 83 3.17 7.07 11.46
N ALA A 84 3.12 7.31 10.15
CA ALA A 84 2.08 8.11 9.52
C ALA A 84 0.70 7.45 9.65
N ALA A 85 0.61 6.13 9.45
CA ALA A 85 -0.62 5.37 9.61
C ALA A 85 -1.12 5.41 11.07
N ASP A 86 -0.23 5.25 12.05
CA ASP A 86 -0.59 5.32 13.47
C ASP A 86 -1.07 6.71 13.89
N ARG A 87 -0.42 7.77 13.39
CA ARG A 87 -0.89 9.16 13.60
C ARG A 87 -2.29 9.38 13.03
N TRP A 88 -2.57 8.82 11.86
CA TRP A 88 -3.90 8.89 11.27
C TRP A 88 -4.95 8.17 12.13
N ARG A 89 -4.68 6.94 12.56
CA ARG A 89 -5.54 6.17 13.46
C ARG A 89 -5.76 6.86 14.81
N GLY A 90 -4.76 7.57 15.33
CA GLY A 90 -4.89 8.36 16.56
C GLY A 90 -5.76 9.61 16.38
N SER A 91 -5.65 10.27 15.22
CA SER A 91 -6.45 11.46 14.88
C SER A 91 -7.92 11.11 14.65
N SER A 92 -8.21 9.97 13.99
CA SER A 92 -9.58 9.54 13.73
C SER A 92 -10.36 9.24 15.02
N LYS A 93 -9.71 8.64 16.02
CA LYS A 93 -10.31 8.32 17.33
C LYS A 93 -10.65 9.55 18.18
N SER A 94 -10.11 10.72 17.86
CA SER A 94 -10.38 11.96 18.60
C SER A 94 -11.57 12.75 18.05
N THR A 95 -12.20 12.28 16.96
CA THR A 95 -13.32 12.95 16.28
C THR A 95 -14.66 12.22 16.46
N GLU A 96 -14.67 11.13 17.24
CA GLU A 96 -15.86 10.43 17.74
C GLU A 96 -16.09 10.78 19.21
#